data_AF-A0A952NNM2-F1
#
_entry.id   AF-A0A952NNM2-F1
#
_cell.length_a   1.000
_cell.length_b   1.000
_cell.length_c   1.000
_cell.angle_alpha   90.00
_cell.angle_beta   90.00
_cell.angle_gamma   90.00
#
_symmetry.space_group_name_H-M   'P 1'
#
loop_
_entity.id
_entity.type
_entity.pdbx_description
1 polymer ?
#
loop_
_entity_poly.entity_id
_entity_poly.type
_entity_poly.pdbx_seq_one_letter_code
_entity_poly.pdbx_strand_id
1 'polypeptide(L)'
;MKKSMLMTMSVLMALSASTALAAPLRVQEVRTNFERTIREGQRALETGNKETIRQDLTKDLSAMTGGRVNTREMSAALNKTFELNEGGTKVEVNMVQIAKALKDAKDVTSQINRNELDAQAKDLMTQKDRAMEIVPKFMALASSVSKAGTNATKQKEVDAFVKQMSLIKESLSTMDIAELKSHLDVMEIAIENKLRNPELEGDQAYAQALKAKFGDKYAQKLEEILGCARQ
;
A
#
# COMPACT_ATOMS: atom_id res chain seq x y z
N MET A 1 -3.47 -29.33 54.52
CA MET A 1 -3.08 -29.73 53.16
C MET A 1 -4.25 -29.46 52.20
N LYS A 2 -3.98 -28.74 51.09
CA LYS A 2 -4.72 -28.62 49.80
C LYS A 2 -6.15 -28.02 49.86
N LYS A 3 -6.41 -26.78 49.42
CA LYS A 3 -6.48 -26.16 48.05
C LYS A 3 -7.68 -26.60 47.19
N SER A 4 -8.59 -25.65 46.95
CA SER A 4 -9.30 -25.35 45.67
C SER A 4 -10.44 -24.36 46.00
N MET A 5 -10.30 -23.03 45.94
CA MET A 5 -10.09 -22.16 44.76
C MET A 5 -11.06 -22.48 43.61
N LEU A 6 -12.21 -21.81 43.59
CA LEU A 6 -13.00 -21.52 42.40
C LEU A 6 -13.67 -20.17 42.62
N MET A 7 -12.96 -19.14 42.17
CA MET A 7 -13.40 -17.75 42.07
C MET A 7 -14.10 -17.64 40.72
N THR A 8 -15.42 -17.86 40.67
CA THR A 8 -16.20 -17.54 39.47
C THR A 8 -16.39 -16.04 39.41
N MET A 9 -15.64 -15.46 38.48
CA MET A 9 -15.63 -14.07 38.07
C MET A 9 -17.03 -13.52 37.87
N SER A 10 -17.43 -12.59 38.71
CA SER A 10 -18.35 -11.52 38.40
C SER A 10 -17.68 -10.56 37.41
N VAL A 11 -17.82 -10.84 36.10
CA VAL A 11 -17.63 -9.83 35.04
C VAL A 11 -18.81 -9.95 34.08
N LEU A 12 -19.96 -9.48 34.55
CA LEU A 12 -21.14 -9.25 33.75
C LEU A 12 -21.92 -8.15 34.47
N MET A 13 -21.43 -6.92 34.37
CA MET A 13 -22.20 -5.67 34.25
C MET A 13 -21.21 -4.51 34.04
N ALA A 14 -21.58 -3.60 33.14
CA ALA A 14 -21.00 -2.26 32.93
C ALA A 14 -19.70 -2.14 32.10
N LEU A 15 -19.74 -2.55 30.83
CA LEU A 15 -18.91 -1.91 29.78
C LEU A 15 -19.69 -1.69 28.47
N SER A 16 -21.02 -1.74 28.54
CA SER A 16 -21.92 -1.65 27.40
C SER A 16 -22.95 -0.55 27.62
N ALA A 17 -22.53 0.73 27.60
CA ALA A 17 -23.46 1.87 27.45
C ALA A 17 -22.83 3.27 27.21
N SER A 18 -21.50 3.46 27.13
CA SER A 18 -20.96 4.85 27.13
C SER A 18 -19.89 5.19 26.09
N THR A 19 -19.55 4.30 25.14
CA THR A 19 -18.53 4.60 24.11
C THR A 19 -19.00 4.39 22.66
N ALA A 20 -20.22 3.91 22.44
CA ALA A 20 -20.71 3.59 21.10
C ALA A 20 -20.96 4.80 20.18
N LEU A 21 -21.09 6.02 20.74
CA LEU A 21 -21.33 7.25 19.96
C LEU A 21 -20.06 8.05 19.63
N ALA A 22 -18.91 7.71 20.22
CA ALA A 22 -17.63 8.40 19.97
C ALA A 22 -16.65 7.59 19.11
N ALA A 23 -16.81 6.27 19.02
CA ALA A 23 -15.93 5.39 18.25
C ALA A 23 -16.05 5.58 16.71
N PRO A 24 -17.24 5.72 16.11
CA PRO A 24 -17.34 5.94 14.66
C PRO A 24 -16.72 7.29 14.23
N LEU A 25 -16.83 8.31 15.09
CA LEU A 25 -16.38 9.67 14.79
C LEU A 25 -14.85 9.77 14.70
N ARG A 26 -14.11 9.06 15.58
CA ARG A 26 -12.63 9.12 15.60
C ARG A 26 -11.99 8.46 14.38
N VAL A 27 -12.49 7.29 13.95
CA VAL A 27 -12.05 6.65 12.70
C VAL A 27 -12.31 7.57 11.51
N GLN A 28 -13.50 8.18 11.48
CA GLN A 28 -13.89 9.08 10.41
C GLN A 28 -13.05 10.35 10.38
N GLU A 29 -12.72 10.95 11.53
CA GLU A 29 -11.82 12.11 11.64
C GLU A 29 -10.40 11.79 11.16
N VAL A 30 -9.85 10.64 11.58
CA VAL A 30 -8.54 10.15 11.08
C VAL A 30 -8.58 9.99 9.56
N ARG A 31 -9.66 9.40 9.04
CA ARG A 31 -9.86 9.20 7.60
C ARG A 31 -9.96 10.52 6.85
N THR A 32 -10.81 11.42 7.28
CA THR A 32 -11.03 12.72 6.64
C THR A 32 -9.76 13.58 6.64
N ASN A 33 -9.03 13.64 7.75
CA ASN A 33 -7.80 14.43 7.82
C ASN A 33 -6.74 13.94 6.82
N PHE A 34 -6.58 12.64 6.73
CA PHE A 34 -5.61 12.03 5.85
C PHE A 34 -6.01 12.09 4.37
N GLU A 35 -7.29 11.83 4.05
CA GLU A 35 -7.87 12.04 2.71
C GLU A 35 -7.61 13.46 2.21
N ARG A 36 -7.87 14.45 3.09
CA ARG A 36 -7.66 15.86 2.80
C ARG A 36 -6.18 16.17 2.54
N THR A 37 -5.28 15.74 3.42
CA THR A 37 -3.84 16.01 3.27
C THR A 37 -3.25 15.35 2.03
N ILE A 38 -3.64 14.12 1.68
CA ILE A 38 -3.18 13.48 0.44
C ILE A 38 -3.67 14.26 -0.80
N ARG A 39 -4.93 14.69 -0.81
CA ARG A 39 -5.47 15.50 -1.92
C ARG A 39 -4.76 16.86 -2.03
N GLU A 40 -4.49 17.51 -0.91
CA GLU A 40 -3.76 18.78 -0.86
C GLU A 40 -2.29 18.61 -1.30
N GLY A 41 -1.63 17.54 -0.85
CA GLY A 41 -0.27 17.19 -1.24
C GLY A 41 -0.14 16.93 -2.73
N GLN A 42 -1.10 16.26 -3.36
CA GLN A 42 -1.08 15.98 -4.81
C GLN A 42 -1.03 17.25 -5.67
N ARG A 43 -1.58 18.39 -5.23
CA ARG A 43 -1.55 19.67 -5.98
C ARG A 43 -0.18 20.33 -6.00
N ALA A 44 0.67 20.09 -5.01
CA ALA A 44 2.00 20.70 -4.91
C ALA A 44 3.06 20.09 -5.87
N LEU A 45 2.66 19.22 -6.81
CA LEU A 45 3.56 18.61 -7.80
C LEU A 45 3.83 19.51 -9.03
N GLU A 46 3.02 20.54 -9.25
CA GLU A 46 3.08 21.34 -10.48
C GLU A 46 4.11 22.47 -10.44
N THR A 47 4.65 22.82 -9.28
CA THR A 47 5.47 24.04 -9.10
C THR A 47 6.92 23.81 -8.66
N GLY A 48 7.32 22.57 -8.39
CA GLY A 48 8.67 22.25 -7.87
C GLY A 48 9.65 21.70 -8.92
N ASN A 49 10.95 21.83 -8.66
CA ASN A 49 11.98 21.16 -9.46
C ASN A 49 11.88 19.64 -9.27
N LYS A 50 11.50 18.94 -10.34
CA LYS A 50 11.26 17.49 -10.34
C LYS A 50 12.44 16.66 -9.83
N GLU A 51 13.67 17.13 -10.06
CA GLU A 51 14.88 16.41 -9.66
C GLU A 51 15.09 16.48 -8.14
N THR A 52 14.90 17.66 -7.54
CA THR A 52 14.96 17.84 -6.09
C THR A 52 13.89 17.00 -5.39
N ILE A 53 12.66 16.99 -5.93
CA ILE A 53 11.57 16.16 -5.41
C ILE A 53 11.95 14.68 -5.42
N ARG A 54 12.56 14.18 -6.50
CA ARG A 54 12.98 12.77 -6.59
C ARG A 54 14.07 12.42 -5.59
N GLN A 55 15.04 13.31 -5.37
CA GLN A 55 16.11 13.09 -4.40
C GLN A 55 15.56 13.03 -2.97
N ASP A 56 14.68 13.97 -2.61
CA ASP A 56 14.03 13.99 -1.31
C ASP A 56 13.19 12.72 -1.09
N LEU A 57 12.39 12.33 -2.07
CA LEU A 57 11.60 11.10 -2.01
C LEU A 57 12.49 9.85 -1.92
N THR A 58 13.61 9.80 -2.65
CA THR A 58 14.55 8.67 -2.56
C THR A 58 15.07 8.51 -1.13
N LYS A 59 15.47 9.60 -0.49
CA LYS A 59 15.97 9.61 0.89
C LYS A 59 14.88 9.21 1.88
N ASP A 60 13.70 9.81 1.75
CA ASP A 60 12.56 9.56 2.64
C ASP A 60 12.11 8.10 2.57
N LEU A 61 11.97 7.55 1.36
CA LEU A 61 11.54 6.17 1.14
C LEU A 61 12.60 5.16 1.61
N SER A 62 13.89 5.44 1.38
CA SER A 62 14.96 4.59 1.91
C SER A 62 14.94 4.56 3.44
N ALA A 63 14.71 5.71 4.09
CA ALA A 63 14.56 5.80 5.54
C ALA A 63 13.33 5.02 6.06
N MET A 64 12.20 5.04 5.36
CA MET A 64 11.00 4.26 5.74
C MET A 64 11.27 2.75 5.78
N THR A 65 12.19 2.26 4.95
CA THR A 65 12.56 0.84 4.92
C THR A 65 13.71 0.47 5.85
N GLY A 66 14.23 1.42 6.63
CA GLY A 66 15.45 1.22 7.44
C GLY A 66 16.68 0.90 6.58
N GLY A 67 16.74 1.41 5.35
CA GLY A 67 17.83 1.17 4.40
C GLY A 67 17.78 -0.20 3.69
N ARG A 68 16.72 -0.98 3.84
CA ARG A 68 16.56 -2.29 3.19
C ARG A 68 16.36 -2.21 1.67
N VAL A 69 15.92 -1.05 1.17
CA VAL A 69 15.90 -0.74 -0.26
C VAL A 69 17.03 0.23 -0.55
N ASN A 70 17.90 -0.15 -1.51
CA ASN A 70 19.01 0.71 -1.87
C ASN A 70 18.52 1.94 -2.67
N THR A 71 19.28 3.03 -2.57
CA THR A 71 18.90 4.30 -3.20
C THR A 71 18.84 4.23 -4.72
N ARG A 72 19.65 3.36 -5.36
CA ARG A 72 19.69 3.23 -6.82
C ARG A 72 18.42 2.60 -7.38
N GLU A 73 17.94 1.51 -6.77
CA GLU A 73 16.68 0.85 -7.13
C GLU A 73 15.50 1.79 -6.96
N MET A 74 15.50 2.55 -5.86
CA MET A 74 14.45 3.53 -5.60
C MET A 74 14.49 4.69 -6.61
N SER A 75 15.65 5.28 -6.89
CA SER A 75 15.75 6.32 -7.92
C SER A 75 15.37 5.80 -9.31
N ALA A 76 15.79 4.58 -9.66
CA ALA A 76 15.39 3.94 -10.92
C ALA A 76 13.86 3.74 -10.99
N ALA A 77 13.23 3.30 -9.90
CA ALA A 77 11.78 3.17 -9.82
C ALA A 77 11.07 4.53 -9.96
N LEU A 78 11.54 5.58 -9.26
CA LEU A 78 10.96 6.93 -9.33
C LEU A 78 11.09 7.59 -10.72
N ASN A 79 12.03 7.13 -11.53
CA ASN A 79 12.17 7.55 -12.92
C ASN A 79 11.26 6.77 -13.89
N LYS A 80 10.55 5.74 -13.42
CA LYS A 80 9.63 4.98 -14.27
C LYS A 80 8.25 5.60 -14.31
N THR A 81 7.77 5.65 -15.54
CA THR A 81 6.39 5.93 -15.90
C THR A 81 5.85 4.75 -16.71
N PHE A 82 4.69 4.24 -16.30
CA PHE A 82 3.99 3.19 -17.01
C PHE A 82 2.74 3.76 -17.67
N GLU A 83 2.38 3.20 -18.83
CA GLU A 83 1.11 3.47 -19.49
C GLU A 83 0.21 2.25 -19.26
N LEU A 84 -0.99 2.47 -18.74
CA LEU A 84 -2.05 1.47 -18.67
C LEU A 84 -3.17 1.84 -19.64
N ASN A 85 -3.82 0.85 -20.23
CA ASN A 85 -5.05 1.07 -20.99
C ASN A 85 -6.25 0.68 -20.11
N GLU A 86 -7.00 1.66 -19.64
CA GLU A 86 -8.18 1.47 -18.81
C GLU A 86 -9.43 1.89 -19.60
N GLY A 87 -10.29 0.93 -19.95
CA GLY A 87 -11.55 1.23 -20.64
C GLY A 87 -11.37 1.96 -21.99
N GLY A 88 -10.26 1.72 -22.70
CA GLY A 88 -9.92 2.39 -23.96
C GLY A 88 -9.19 3.73 -23.78
N THR A 89 -8.95 4.17 -22.55
CA THR A 89 -8.19 5.39 -22.24
C THR A 89 -6.79 5.06 -21.74
N LYS A 90 -5.78 5.73 -22.30
CA LYS A 90 -4.41 5.63 -21.81
C LYS A 90 -4.25 6.43 -20.52
N VAL A 91 -3.82 5.74 -19.48
CA VAL A 91 -3.63 6.26 -18.14
C VAL A 91 -2.15 6.16 -17.78
N GLU A 92 -1.54 7.30 -17.43
CA GLU A 92 -0.18 7.32 -16.91
C GLU A 92 -0.17 6.94 -15.43
N VAL A 93 0.65 5.95 -15.07
CA VAL A 93 0.97 5.60 -13.67
C VAL A 93 2.39 6.04 -13.37
N ASN A 94 2.50 7.13 -12.63
CA ASN A 94 3.76 7.78 -12.29
C ASN A 94 4.21 7.42 -10.87
N MET A 95 5.39 6.80 -10.75
CA MET A 95 5.92 6.34 -9.47
C MET A 95 6.16 7.48 -8.47
N VAL A 96 6.45 8.70 -8.93
CA VAL A 96 6.61 9.88 -8.06
C VAL A 96 5.32 10.21 -7.34
N GLN A 97 4.16 10.08 -7.99
CA GLN A 97 2.87 10.35 -7.36
C GLN A 97 2.53 9.35 -6.25
N ILE A 98 2.93 8.09 -6.43
CA ILE A 98 2.72 7.03 -5.43
C ILE A 98 3.63 7.24 -4.23
N ALA A 99 4.91 7.51 -4.48
CA ALA A 99 5.89 7.87 -3.45
C ALA A 99 5.42 9.05 -2.60
N LYS A 100 4.86 10.08 -3.25
CA LYS A 100 4.34 11.24 -2.55
C LYS A 100 3.13 10.90 -1.68
N ALA A 101 2.15 10.17 -2.22
CA ALA A 101 0.99 9.74 -1.43
C ALA A 101 1.42 8.93 -0.20
N LEU A 102 2.49 8.14 -0.30
CA LEU A 102 3.06 7.41 0.83
C LEU A 102 3.77 8.32 1.84
N LYS A 103 4.48 9.35 1.39
CA LYS A 103 5.09 10.35 2.27
C LYS A 103 4.03 11.17 3.00
N ASP A 104 3.03 11.67 2.28
CA ASP A 104 1.93 12.43 2.87
C ASP A 104 1.18 11.56 3.90
N ALA A 105 0.97 10.28 3.58
CA ALA A 105 0.44 9.29 4.51
C ALA A 105 1.29 9.17 5.79
N LYS A 106 2.62 9.04 5.65
CA LYS A 106 3.56 9.00 6.78
C LYS A 106 3.41 10.22 7.67
N ASP A 107 3.43 11.41 7.10
CA ASP A 107 3.40 12.65 7.87
C ASP A 107 2.13 12.73 8.71
N VAL A 108 0.98 12.39 8.14
CA VAL A 108 -0.29 12.32 8.89
C VAL A 108 -0.24 11.23 9.96
N THR A 109 0.22 10.02 9.65
CA THR A 109 0.27 8.94 10.65
C THR A 109 1.16 9.26 11.85
N SER A 110 2.21 10.06 11.64
CA SER A 110 3.15 10.49 12.69
C SER A 110 2.54 11.51 13.66
N GLN A 111 1.50 12.24 13.23
CA GLN A 111 0.83 13.28 14.01
C GLN A 111 -0.34 12.75 14.85
N ILE A 112 -0.79 11.52 14.59
CA ILE A 112 -1.96 10.94 15.26
C ILE A 112 -1.57 10.30 16.60
N ASN A 113 -2.21 10.72 17.69
CA ASN A 113 -2.05 10.11 19.01
C ASN A 113 -2.77 8.75 19.08
N ARG A 114 -1.98 7.68 18.98
CA ARG A 114 -2.47 6.29 18.89
C ARG A 114 -3.14 5.78 20.18
N ASN A 115 -2.81 6.37 21.32
CA ASN A 115 -3.32 5.91 22.61
C ASN A 115 -4.80 6.21 22.82
N GLU A 116 -5.34 7.19 22.09
CA GLU A 116 -6.72 7.65 22.19
C GLU A 116 -7.66 7.01 21.14
N LEU A 117 -7.10 6.18 20.25
CA LEU A 117 -7.83 5.54 19.17
C LEU A 117 -8.58 4.29 19.64
N ASP A 118 -9.77 4.09 19.08
CA ASP A 118 -10.50 2.82 19.17
C ASP A 118 -9.83 1.71 18.32
N ALA A 119 -10.38 0.50 18.38
CA ALA A 119 -9.82 -0.67 17.71
C ALA A 119 -9.77 -0.55 16.18
N GLN A 120 -10.78 0.07 15.54
CA GLN A 120 -10.83 0.20 14.09
C GLN A 120 -9.83 1.26 13.61
N ALA A 121 -9.72 2.38 14.32
CA ALA A 121 -8.73 3.41 14.03
C ALA A 121 -7.30 2.89 14.24
N LYS A 122 -7.08 2.06 15.27
CA LYS A 122 -5.79 1.38 15.49
C LYS A 122 -5.44 0.40 14.37
N ASP A 123 -6.40 -0.38 13.89
CA ASP A 123 -6.15 -1.32 12.77
C ASP A 123 -5.83 -0.56 11.48
N LEU A 124 -6.59 0.50 11.17
CA LEU A 124 -6.29 1.39 10.05
C LEU A 124 -4.85 1.93 10.12
N MET A 125 -4.46 2.50 11.26
CA MET A 125 -3.11 3.02 11.50
C MET A 125 -2.05 1.92 11.36
N THR A 126 -2.34 0.71 11.83
CA THR A 126 -1.46 -0.46 11.69
C THR A 126 -1.26 -0.84 10.22
N GLN A 127 -2.32 -0.88 9.41
CA GLN A 127 -2.19 -1.16 7.97
C GLN A 127 -1.44 -0.03 7.24
N LYS A 128 -1.59 1.23 7.67
CA LYS A 128 -0.80 2.35 7.12
C LYS A 128 0.68 2.23 7.46
N ASP A 129 1.02 1.87 8.69
CA ASP A 129 2.41 1.61 9.09
C ASP A 129 3.00 0.45 8.25
N ARG A 130 2.23 -0.63 8.06
CA ARG A 130 2.63 -1.73 7.14
C ARG A 130 2.86 -1.20 5.71
N ALA A 131 1.99 -0.34 5.20
CA ALA A 131 2.15 0.25 3.88
C ALA A 131 3.44 1.07 3.76
N MET A 132 3.83 1.81 4.79
CA MET A 132 5.07 2.58 4.82
C MET A 132 6.32 1.70 4.72
N GLU A 133 6.24 0.45 5.19
CA GLU A 133 7.34 -0.51 5.03
C GLU A 133 7.29 -1.27 3.68
N ILE A 134 6.09 -1.70 3.25
CA ILE A 134 5.91 -2.62 2.13
C ILE A 134 5.93 -1.88 0.79
N VAL A 135 5.25 -0.73 0.69
CA VAL A 135 5.09 0.00 -0.58
C VAL A 135 6.45 0.41 -1.17
N PRO A 136 7.43 0.96 -0.42
CA PRO A 136 8.72 1.32 -1.01
C PRO A 136 9.51 0.09 -1.50
N LYS A 137 9.43 -1.03 -0.79
CA LYS A 137 10.07 -2.30 -1.22
C LYS A 137 9.45 -2.82 -2.50
N PHE A 138 8.12 -2.76 -2.61
CA PHE A 138 7.41 -3.16 -3.82
C PHE A 138 7.65 -2.19 -4.98
N MET A 139 7.73 -0.87 -4.71
CA MET A 139 8.16 0.13 -5.69
C MET A 139 9.55 -0.18 -6.26
N ALA A 140 10.49 -0.63 -5.43
CA ALA A 140 11.82 -1.02 -5.89
C ALA A 140 11.76 -2.15 -6.93
N LEU A 141 10.79 -3.06 -6.83
CA LEU A 141 10.58 -4.12 -7.83
C LEU A 141 10.31 -3.53 -9.22
N ALA A 142 9.63 -2.38 -9.29
CA ALA A 142 9.33 -1.70 -10.54
C ALA A 142 10.62 -1.36 -11.31
N SER A 143 11.75 -1.10 -10.62
CA SER A 143 13.04 -0.82 -11.27
C SER A 143 13.50 -1.95 -12.20
N SER A 144 13.18 -3.20 -11.87
CA SER A 144 13.58 -4.40 -12.62
C SER A 144 12.65 -4.76 -13.79
N VAL A 145 11.45 -4.18 -13.87
CA VAL A 145 10.48 -4.51 -14.93
C VAL A 145 10.97 -4.03 -16.31
N SER A 146 11.17 -4.94 -17.25
CA SER A 146 11.57 -4.60 -18.63
C SER A 146 10.36 -4.44 -19.54
N LYS A 147 10.33 -3.37 -20.36
CA LYS A 147 9.27 -3.12 -21.36
C LYS A 147 9.51 -3.80 -22.72
N ALA A 148 10.63 -4.50 -22.92
CA ALA A 148 11.03 -4.95 -24.26
C ALA A 148 10.47 -6.34 -24.64
N GLY A 149 9.73 -6.41 -25.75
CA GLY A 149 9.43 -7.65 -26.49
C GLY A 149 8.51 -8.65 -25.79
N THR A 150 7.55 -8.17 -25.00
CA THR A 150 6.66 -9.01 -24.20
C THR A 150 5.58 -9.68 -25.06
N ASN A 151 5.37 -10.99 -24.87
CA ASN A 151 4.18 -11.65 -25.38
C ASN A 151 2.92 -11.17 -24.63
N ALA A 152 1.73 -11.45 -25.15
CA ALA A 152 0.47 -10.94 -24.58
C ALA A 152 0.28 -11.26 -23.09
N THR A 153 0.74 -12.44 -22.64
CA THR A 153 0.67 -12.83 -21.22
C THR A 153 1.58 -11.98 -20.34
N LYS A 154 2.83 -11.78 -20.75
CA LYS A 154 3.77 -10.94 -20.00
C LYS A 154 3.30 -9.49 -19.95
N GLN A 155 2.69 -8.98 -21.01
CA GLN A 155 2.08 -7.65 -20.98
C GLN A 155 0.97 -7.55 -19.92
N LYS A 156 0.09 -8.54 -19.83
CA LYS A 156 -0.97 -8.59 -18.80
C LYS A 156 -0.40 -8.62 -17.37
N GLU A 157 0.68 -9.34 -17.14
CA GLU A 157 1.34 -9.41 -15.82
C GLU A 157 1.97 -8.06 -15.44
N VAL A 158 2.61 -7.38 -16.39
CA VAL A 158 3.11 -6.01 -16.22
C VAL A 158 1.95 -5.04 -15.93
N ASP A 159 0.88 -5.10 -16.72
CA ASP A 159 -0.28 -4.23 -16.54
C ASP A 159 -0.92 -4.45 -15.16
N ALA A 160 -1.04 -5.70 -14.71
CA ALA A 160 -1.57 -6.03 -13.39
C ALA A 160 -0.66 -5.55 -12.25
N PHE A 161 0.66 -5.67 -12.40
CA PHE A 161 1.64 -5.12 -11.47
C PHE A 161 1.52 -3.59 -11.36
N VAL A 162 1.44 -2.90 -12.50
CA VAL A 162 1.30 -1.44 -12.54
C VAL A 162 -0.06 -1.01 -12.01
N LYS A 163 -1.12 -1.77 -12.30
CA LYS A 163 -2.45 -1.50 -11.78
C LYS A 163 -2.49 -1.66 -10.26
N GLN A 164 -1.83 -2.68 -9.71
CA GLN A 164 -1.65 -2.85 -8.27
C GLN A 164 -0.96 -1.63 -7.62
N MET A 165 0.00 -1.03 -8.31
CA MET A 165 0.64 0.22 -7.88
C MET A 165 -0.30 1.43 -7.88
N SER A 166 -1.24 1.49 -8.83
CA SER A 166 -2.28 2.53 -8.84
C SER A 166 -3.31 2.29 -7.74
N LEU A 167 -3.76 1.04 -7.56
CA LEU A 167 -4.74 0.67 -6.55
C LEU A 167 -4.24 0.94 -5.14
N ILE A 168 -2.97 0.68 -4.84
CA ILE A 168 -2.43 1.01 -3.50
C ILE A 168 -2.41 2.51 -3.23
N LYS A 169 -2.13 3.37 -4.24
CA LYS A 169 -2.26 4.84 -4.10
C LYS A 169 -3.71 5.22 -3.79
N GLU A 170 -4.66 4.57 -4.45
CA GLU A 170 -6.09 4.78 -4.23
C GLU A 170 -6.52 4.30 -2.85
N SER A 171 -6.22 3.08 -2.42
CA SER A 171 -6.53 2.57 -1.08
C SER A 171 -5.82 3.35 0.03
N LEU A 172 -4.64 3.91 -0.26
CA LEU A 172 -4.01 4.88 0.63
C LEU A 172 -4.88 6.13 0.76
N SER A 173 -5.50 6.59 -0.31
CA SER A 173 -6.38 7.76 -0.33
C SER A 173 -7.77 7.48 0.24
N THR A 174 -8.45 6.39 -0.17
CA THR A 174 -9.85 6.07 0.16
C THR A 174 -10.02 5.28 1.47
N MET A 175 -8.91 4.79 2.05
CA MET A 175 -8.88 4.16 3.37
C MET A 175 -9.78 2.95 3.57
N ASP A 176 -10.02 2.17 2.52
CA ASP A 176 -10.60 0.84 2.71
C ASP A 176 -9.54 -0.08 3.35
N ILE A 177 -9.76 -0.46 4.61
CA ILE A 177 -8.83 -1.29 5.40
C ILE A 177 -8.71 -2.70 4.80
N ALA A 178 -9.82 -3.26 4.32
CA ALA A 178 -9.84 -4.61 3.78
C ALA A 178 -9.12 -4.67 2.44
N GLU A 179 -9.36 -3.69 1.56
CA GLU A 179 -8.63 -3.56 0.30
C GLU A 179 -7.15 -3.28 0.52
N LEU A 180 -6.83 -2.31 1.38
CA LEU A 180 -5.44 -1.97 1.70
C LEU A 180 -4.68 -3.19 2.21
N LYS A 181 -5.25 -3.92 3.18
CA LYS A 181 -4.66 -5.16 3.70
C LYS A 181 -4.47 -6.20 2.60
N SER A 182 -5.51 -6.43 1.78
CA SER A 182 -5.45 -7.43 0.70
C SER A 182 -4.34 -7.13 -0.31
N HIS A 183 -4.17 -5.86 -0.67
CA HIS A 183 -3.10 -5.38 -1.54
C HIS A 183 -1.72 -5.55 -0.92
N LEU A 184 -1.54 -5.13 0.34
CA LEU A 184 -0.28 -5.27 1.06
C LEU A 184 0.17 -6.72 1.18
N ASP A 185 -0.75 -7.64 1.47
CA ASP A 185 -0.44 -9.06 1.61
C ASP A 185 0.09 -9.65 0.27
N VAL A 186 -0.46 -9.25 -0.88
CA VAL A 186 0.07 -9.70 -2.19
C VAL A 186 1.45 -9.10 -2.46
N MET A 187 1.63 -7.81 -2.15
CA MET A 187 2.91 -7.11 -2.34
C MET A 187 4.01 -7.72 -1.47
N GLU A 188 3.69 -8.10 -0.23
CA GLU A 188 4.61 -8.74 0.70
C GLU A 188 5.09 -10.09 0.16
N ILE A 189 4.18 -10.94 -0.33
CA ILE A 189 4.55 -12.21 -0.99
C ILE A 189 5.42 -11.96 -2.23
N ALA A 190 5.13 -10.93 -3.03
CA ALA A 190 5.93 -10.60 -4.21
C ALA A 190 7.36 -10.16 -3.83
N ILE A 191 7.50 -9.36 -2.77
CA ILE A 191 8.81 -8.97 -2.24
C ILE A 191 9.57 -10.21 -1.76
N GLU A 192 8.91 -11.10 -1.01
CA GLU A 192 9.54 -12.34 -0.56
C GLU A 192 9.98 -13.22 -1.73
N ASN A 193 9.17 -13.34 -2.78
CA ASN A 193 9.52 -14.09 -3.98
C ASN A 193 10.77 -13.51 -4.66
N LYS A 194 10.88 -12.17 -4.76
CA LYS A 194 12.08 -11.51 -5.29
C LYS A 194 13.30 -11.73 -4.39
N LEU A 195 13.13 -11.69 -3.08
CA LEU A 195 14.23 -11.94 -2.13
C LEU A 195 14.75 -13.38 -2.22
N ARG A 196 13.84 -14.35 -2.39
CA ARG A 196 14.20 -15.77 -2.56
C ARG A 196 14.81 -16.06 -3.93
N ASN A 197 14.36 -15.33 -4.96
CA ASN A 197 14.84 -15.48 -6.34
C ASN A 197 15.21 -14.10 -6.92
N PRO A 198 16.44 -13.60 -6.67
CA PRO A 198 16.86 -12.26 -7.07
C PRO A 198 16.79 -11.98 -8.58
N GLU A 199 16.83 -13.03 -9.41
CA GLU A 199 16.75 -12.94 -10.87
C GLU A 199 15.33 -12.68 -11.40
N LEU A 200 14.28 -12.87 -10.58
CA LEU A 200 12.90 -12.65 -11.03
C LEU A 200 12.62 -11.18 -11.33
N GLU A 201 12.04 -10.87 -12.48
CA GLU A 201 11.54 -9.51 -12.73
C GLU A 201 10.37 -9.18 -11.79
N GLY A 202 10.14 -7.89 -11.52
CA GLY A 202 9.12 -7.44 -10.57
C GLY A 202 7.70 -7.91 -10.91
N ASP A 203 7.34 -7.90 -12.19
CA ASP A 203 6.06 -8.41 -12.72
C ASP A 203 5.93 -9.93 -12.52
N GLN A 204 7.02 -10.68 -12.69
CA GLN A 204 7.03 -12.13 -12.48
C GLN A 204 6.88 -12.48 -11.00
N ALA A 205 7.60 -11.77 -10.12
CA ALA A 205 7.49 -11.95 -8.68
C ALA A 205 6.06 -11.67 -8.20
N TYR A 206 5.42 -10.66 -8.79
CA TYR A 206 4.01 -10.32 -8.55
C TYR A 206 3.04 -11.36 -9.09
N ALA A 207 3.23 -11.84 -10.32
CA ALA A 207 2.44 -12.92 -10.90
C ALA A 207 2.51 -14.21 -10.05
N GLN A 208 3.71 -14.56 -9.57
CA GLN A 208 3.90 -15.67 -8.64
C GLN A 208 3.19 -15.45 -7.30
N ALA A 209 3.18 -14.21 -6.78
CA ALA A 209 2.46 -13.87 -5.56
C ALA A 209 0.94 -14.04 -5.71
N LEU A 210 0.39 -13.60 -6.85
CA LEU A 210 -1.02 -13.82 -7.18
C LEU A 210 -1.33 -15.31 -7.30
N LYS A 211 -0.48 -16.11 -7.95
CA LYS A 211 -0.63 -17.57 -8.03
C LYS A 211 -0.59 -18.22 -6.65
N ALA A 212 0.34 -17.81 -5.79
CA ALA A 212 0.46 -18.34 -4.44
C ALA A 212 -0.78 -18.04 -3.58
N LYS A 213 -1.36 -16.83 -3.71
CA LYS A 213 -2.52 -16.41 -2.91
C LYS A 213 -3.85 -16.95 -3.43
N PHE A 214 -4.00 -17.05 -4.75
CA PHE A 214 -5.30 -17.33 -5.39
C PHE A 214 -5.37 -18.67 -6.12
N GLY A 215 -4.26 -19.39 -6.28
CA GLY A 215 -4.21 -20.71 -6.92
C GLY A 215 -4.86 -20.70 -8.30
N ASP A 216 -5.85 -21.58 -8.50
CA ASP A 216 -6.59 -21.72 -9.76
C ASP A 216 -7.36 -20.45 -10.17
N LYS A 217 -7.64 -19.55 -9.23
CA LYS A 217 -8.31 -18.26 -9.50
C LYS A 217 -7.34 -17.19 -10.00
N TYR A 218 -6.07 -17.50 -10.21
CA TYR A 218 -5.06 -16.55 -10.69
C TYR A 218 -5.49 -15.75 -11.92
N ALA A 219 -5.92 -16.45 -12.99
CA ALA A 219 -6.29 -15.80 -14.24
C ALA A 219 -7.50 -14.88 -14.07
N GLN A 220 -8.51 -15.33 -13.32
CA GLN A 220 -9.66 -14.49 -12.95
C GLN A 220 -9.21 -13.27 -12.16
N LYS A 221 -8.31 -13.43 -11.19
CA LYS A 221 -7.87 -12.32 -10.35
C LYS A 221 -7.08 -11.27 -11.12
N LEU A 222 -6.30 -11.72 -12.11
CA LEU A 222 -5.57 -10.83 -12.99
C LEU A 222 -6.53 -9.97 -13.82
N GLU A 223 -7.58 -10.56 -14.38
CA GLU A 223 -8.64 -9.83 -15.08
C GLU A 223 -9.43 -8.91 -14.13
N GLU A 224 -9.73 -9.34 -12.89
CA GLU A 224 -10.38 -8.49 -11.89
C GLU A 224 -9.54 -7.26 -11.55
N ILE A 225 -8.23 -7.42 -11.35
CA ILE A 225 -7.32 -6.30 -11.05
C ILE A 225 -7.31 -5.29 -12.21
N LEU A 226 -7.20 -5.79 -13.45
CA LEU A 226 -7.24 -4.96 -14.66
C LEU A 226 -8.62 -4.31 -14.87
N GLY A 227 -9.69 -5.01 -14.49
CA GLY A 227 -11.08 -4.58 -14.63
C GLY A 227 -11.55 -3.63 -13.53
N CYS A 228 -10.82 -3.46 -12.42
CA CYS A 228 -11.11 -2.44 -11.42
C CYS A 228 -10.98 -1.04 -12.07
N ALA A 229 -12.08 -0.44 -12.49
CA ALA A 229 -12.11 0.94 -12.96
C ALA A 229 -11.78 1.91 -11.81
N ARG A 230 -11.12 3.03 -12.13
CA ARG A 230 -11.05 4.20 -11.24
C ARG A 230 -12.49 4.65 -10.96
N GLN A 231 -13.01 4.42 -9.75
CA GLN A 231 -14.29 4.99 -9.34
C GLN A 231 -14.09 6.44 -8.87
#